data_AF-A0A850B4V9-F1
#
_entry.id   AF-A0A850B4V9-F1
#
_cell.length_a   1.000
_cell.length_b   1.000
_cell.length_c   1.000
_cell.angle_alpha   90.00
_cell.angle_beta   90.00
_cell.angle_gamma   90.00
#
_symmetry.space_group_name_H-M   'P 1'
#
loop_
_entity.id
_entity.type
_entity.pdbx_description
1 polymer ?
#
loop_
_entity_poly.entity_id
_entity_poly.type
_entity_poly.pdbx_seq_one_letter_code
_entity_poly.pdbx_strand_id
1 'polypeptide(L)'
;MDPRSPLNVSITAPFDLGDVVARVDMEGGGSARVVLRNGQFQGEVLGKPVRIALTTEPAPKGEPPLTPPSPDKAGEPKGTITSVEELFEHGAAVPDDGKLTLQIQWGTPCHEQGIPENAPEGTRFGSWEHMMCARLIGKAADGSRLSFQQIDADFDADTPFSVGESLLTFGEIIALAGDFYAHLDAAAAGELGSAWPPVPGMAGWIAGDYRSVTLAGDDPSGPKSIIAFVSKNRDKDFSPAGELAAIALNSITANYPARRYLALASQNFCHFGSQPQGGGVNDAVNEALRLYRAYHARALREARAARSAVNVSRALRAAIVVDAFGCHFLTDLFASGHIRVPRRLLGERYGILIGGLRMSHEMHAEDNRLGLWCMRRIDAMRGGNRVVWRVFGDGMLRRSEAAMHLMQIEEAVRRSVAEVFAAYCGAQIPEEERAEALIPVPLPPGQRPGARDALPDGSDARAELPNHWPLYWLLSDGRFARRDGGPFEDQYRYQDEGIEVSRALLQAPA
;
A
#
# COMPACT_ATOMS: atom_id res chain seq x y z
N MET A 1 4.05 35.10 38.13
CA MET A 1 3.75 34.97 36.69
C MET A 1 4.60 33.82 36.20
N ASP A 2 3.99 32.78 35.66
CA ASP A 2 4.78 31.69 35.10
C ASP A 2 5.60 32.23 33.92
N PRO A 3 6.90 31.91 33.85
CA PRO A 3 7.76 32.42 32.80
C PRO A 3 7.26 31.90 31.44
N ARG A 4 7.05 32.82 30.50
CA ARG A 4 6.77 32.49 29.10
C ARG A 4 8.09 32.32 28.36
N SER A 5 8.18 31.28 27.53
CA SER A 5 9.35 31.02 26.69
C SER A 5 8.95 31.15 25.21
N PRO A 6 9.82 31.75 24.36
CA PRO A 6 9.57 31.80 22.93
C PRO A 6 9.66 30.40 22.32
N LEU A 7 8.80 30.14 21.33
CA LEU A 7 8.82 28.92 20.54
C LEU A 7 8.61 29.28 19.07
N ASN A 8 9.59 28.94 18.24
CA ASN A 8 9.56 29.10 16.79
C ASN A 8 9.82 27.73 16.15
N VAL A 9 8.80 27.18 15.51
CA VAL A 9 8.85 25.86 14.87
C VAL A 9 8.67 26.05 13.37
N SER A 10 9.56 25.43 12.59
CA SER A 10 9.46 25.33 11.15
C SER A 10 9.65 23.89 10.74
N ILE A 11 8.57 23.23 10.32
CA ILE A 11 8.58 21.90 9.74
C ILE A 11 8.43 22.04 8.24
N THR A 12 9.38 21.49 7.49
CA THR A 12 9.33 21.41 6.04
C THR A 12 9.11 19.97 5.60
N ALA A 13 8.31 19.76 4.56
CA ALA A 13 8.03 18.44 4.02
C ALA A 13 7.89 18.49 2.49
N PRO A 14 8.08 17.37 1.79
CA PRO A 14 7.86 17.27 0.35
C PRO A 14 6.37 17.09 0.03
N PHE A 15 5.46 17.75 0.74
CA PHE A 15 4.01 17.82 0.49
C PHE A 15 3.43 18.93 1.37
N ASP A 16 2.22 19.37 1.05
CA ASP A 16 1.51 20.30 1.90
C ASP A 16 1.21 19.65 3.26
N LEU A 17 1.70 20.27 4.33
CA LEU A 17 1.46 19.84 5.70
C LEU A 17 0.03 20.18 6.14
N GLY A 18 -0.57 21.22 5.55
CA GLY A 18 -1.77 21.82 6.07
C GLY A 18 -1.60 22.29 7.51
N ASP A 19 -2.74 22.46 8.19
CA ASP A 19 -2.76 22.80 9.61
C ASP A 19 -2.71 21.53 10.45
N VAL A 20 -1.66 21.39 11.27
CA VAL A 20 -1.48 20.24 12.15
C VAL A 20 -1.37 20.69 13.61
N VAL A 21 -1.90 19.89 14.51
CA VAL A 21 -1.83 20.15 15.95
C VAL A 21 -0.61 19.45 16.53
N ALA A 22 0.17 20.15 17.34
CA ALA A 22 1.28 19.60 18.07
C ALA A 22 1.11 19.77 19.59
N ARG A 23 1.55 18.75 20.32
CA ARG A 23 1.75 18.79 21.78
C ARG A 23 3.18 19.23 22.04
N VAL A 24 3.34 20.24 22.89
CA VAL A 24 4.64 20.75 23.36
C VAL A 24 4.79 20.39 24.81
N ASP A 25 5.74 19.52 25.14
CA ASP A 25 6.03 19.13 26.52
C ASP A 25 7.02 20.13 27.15
N MET A 26 6.81 20.44 28.43
CA MET A 26 7.59 21.46 29.16
C MET A 26 8.57 20.85 30.17
N GLU A 27 9.67 21.56 30.42
CA GLU A 27 10.57 21.27 31.53
C GLU A 27 9.83 21.39 32.87
N GLY A 28 9.95 20.38 33.73
CA GLY A 28 9.21 20.32 35.00
C GLY A 28 7.82 19.69 34.89
N GLY A 29 7.41 19.24 33.70
CA GLY A 29 6.16 18.54 33.45
C GLY A 29 5.05 19.44 32.90
N GLY A 30 3.99 18.81 32.39
CA GLY A 30 2.89 19.49 31.70
C GLY A 30 3.11 19.58 30.19
N SER A 31 2.06 19.96 29.47
CA SER A 31 2.07 20.10 28.02
C SER A 31 1.16 21.22 27.54
N ALA A 32 1.56 21.91 26.49
CA ALA A 32 0.73 22.88 25.77
C ALA A 32 0.34 22.33 24.39
N ARG A 33 -0.79 22.81 23.88
CA ARG A 33 -1.25 22.52 22.52
C ARG A 33 -0.93 23.72 21.63
N VAL A 34 -0.31 23.47 20.48
CA VAL A 34 -0.03 24.50 19.47
C VAL A 34 -0.54 24.04 18.11
N VAL A 35 -0.94 24.99 17.27
CA VAL A 35 -1.36 24.73 15.89
C VAL A 35 -0.25 25.19 14.97
N LEU A 36 0.35 24.25 14.25
CA LEU A 36 1.33 24.52 13.20
C LEU A 36 0.57 24.79 11.90
N ARG A 37 0.62 26.02 11.41
CA ARG A 37 -0.01 26.41 10.15
C ARG A 37 0.97 26.14 9.01
N ASN A 38 0.68 25.17 8.16
CA ASN A 38 1.60 24.67 7.11
C ASN A 38 3.00 24.37 7.67
N GLY A 39 3.05 23.69 8.82
CA GLY A 39 4.29 23.33 9.51
C GLY A 39 4.96 24.47 10.29
N GLN A 40 4.37 25.67 10.36
CA GLN A 40 4.96 26.82 11.04
C GLN A 40 4.23 27.19 12.32
N PHE A 41 4.98 27.52 13.38
CA PHE A 41 4.45 28.18 14.58
C PHE A 41 5.45 29.21 15.08
N GLN A 42 4.94 30.38 15.47
CA GLN A 42 5.73 31.43 16.11
C GLN A 42 4.89 32.02 17.24
N GLY A 43 5.37 31.90 18.48
CA GLY A 43 4.66 32.40 19.64
C GLY A 43 5.41 32.17 20.95
N GLU A 44 4.67 32.28 22.05
CA GLU A 44 5.16 31.97 23.39
C GLU A 44 4.35 30.83 24.00
N VAL A 45 5.01 30.00 24.80
CA VAL A 45 4.39 28.96 25.61
C VAL A 45 4.69 29.18 27.09
N LEU A 46 3.82 28.67 27.97
CA LEU A 46 4.02 28.73 29.42
C LEU A 46 5.01 27.64 29.84
N GLY A 47 6.14 28.03 30.42
CA GLY A 47 7.25 27.12 30.74
C GLY A 47 8.23 26.94 29.58
N LYS A 48 9.36 26.29 29.88
CA LYS A 48 10.43 26.02 28.91
C LYS A 48 10.06 24.80 28.06
N PRO A 49 9.86 24.93 26.73
CA PRO A 49 9.56 23.78 25.89
C PRO A 49 10.78 22.87 25.78
N VAL A 50 10.59 21.56 25.90
CA VAL A 50 11.66 20.55 25.78
C VAL A 50 11.44 19.59 24.62
N ARG A 51 10.17 19.40 24.22
CA ARG A 51 9.82 18.45 23.16
C ARG A 51 8.55 18.89 22.45
N ILE A 52 8.46 18.62 21.15
CA ILE A 52 7.24 18.82 20.37
C ILE A 52 6.88 17.53 19.62
N ALA A 53 5.64 17.08 19.74
CA ALA A 53 5.11 15.93 19.03
C ALA A 53 3.86 16.30 18.24
N LEU A 54 3.74 15.86 16.99
CA LEU A 54 2.51 16.00 16.23
C LEU A 54 1.40 15.13 16.83
N THR A 55 0.15 15.54 16.66
CA THR A 55 -1.02 14.83 17.20
C THR A 55 -2.02 14.54 16.08
N THR A 56 -2.82 13.49 16.23
CA THR A 56 -3.93 13.18 15.30
C THR A 56 -5.15 14.07 15.51
N GLU A 57 -5.09 15.04 16.42
CA GLU A 57 -6.20 15.94 16.64
C GLU A 57 -6.38 16.85 15.43
N PRO A 58 -7.62 17.03 14.95
CA PRO A 58 -7.88 17.98 13.87
C PRO A 58 -7.54 19.40 14.34
N ALA A 59 -6.95 20.19 13.43
CA ALA A 59 -6.73 21.61 13.68
C ALA A 59 -8.08 22.34 13.83
N PRO A 60 -8.19 23.33 14.74
CA PRO A 60 -9.41 24.13 14.88
C PRO A 60 -9.75 24.86 13.57
N LYS A 61 -11.01 24.74 13.12
CA LYS A 61 -11.53 25.49 11.97
C LYS A 61 -11.83 26.94 12.39
N GLY A 62 -11.34 27.93 11.63
CA GLY A 62 -11.87 29.31 11.70
C GLY A 62 -10.93 30.42 12.17
N GLU A 63 -9.66 30.16 12.47
CA GLU A 63 -8.68 31.25 12.63
C GLU A 63 -8.05 31.60 11.27
N PRO A 64 -7.79 32.89 10.98
CA PRO A 64 -7.12 33.28 9.75
C PRO A 64 -5.74 32.62 9.69
N PRO A 65 -5.32 32.08 8.53
CA PRO A 65 -3.99 31.51 8.39
C PRO A 65 -2.95 32.56 8.73
N LEU A 66 -1.93 32.18 9.50
CA LEU A 66 -0.68 32.95 9.49
C LEU A 66 -0.25 33.03 8.03
N THR A 67 -0.03 34.24 7.51
CA THR A 67 0.24 34.48 6.09
C THR A 67 1.24 33.44 5.59
N PRO A 68 0.82 32.49 4.74
CA PRO A 68 1.73 31.44 4.31
C PRO A 68 2.89 32.09 3.57
N PRO A 69 4.14 31.62 3.75
CA PRO A 69 5.18 31.99 2.81
C PRO A 69 4.69 31.64 1.40
N SER A 70 4.93 32.55 0.44
CA SER A 70 4.58 32.29 -0.97
C SER A 70 5.11 30.90 -1.36
N PRO A 71 4.34 30.05 -2.05
CA PRO A 71 4.81 28.73 -2.50
C PRO A 71 6.11 28.81 -3.31
N ASP A 72 6.42 29.97 -3.90
CA ASP A 72 7.67 30.27 -4.61
C ASP A 72 8.90 30.54 -3.70
N LYS A 73 8.73 30.51 -2.37
CA LYS A 73 9.77 30.83 -1.37
C LYS A 73 10.10 29.68 -0.42
N ALA A 74 9.72 28.46 -0.74
CA ALA A 74 10.30 27.33 -0.04
C ALA A 74 11.79 27.25 -0.45
N GLY A 75 12.67 27.67 0.46
CA GLY A 75 14.12 27.64 0.24
C GLY A 75 14.66 26.22 0.22
N GLU A 76 15.96 26.06 -0.02
CA GLU A 76 16.63 24.77 0.16
C GLU A 76 16.28 24.13 1.52
N PRO A 77 16.16 22.79 1.59
CA PRO A 77 15.81 22.11 2.82
C PRO A 77 16.82 22.46 3.93
N LYS A 78 16.31 22.89 5.09
CA LYS A 78 17.11 23.27 6.25
C LYS A 78 16.50 22.63 7.50
N GLY A 79 17.33 22.13 8.40
CA GLY A 79 16.90 21.62 9.70
C GLY A 79 17.34 20.19 9.99
N THR A 80 16.98 19.71 11.19
CA THR A 80 17.20 18.31 11.57
C THR A 80 16.23 17.43 10.81
N ILE A 81 16.75 16.39 10.19
CA ILE A 81 15.97 15.37 9.49
C ILE A 81 15.21 14.52 10.53
N THR A 82 13.92 14.30 10.31
CA THR A 82 13.08 13.43 11.14
C THR A 82 12.02 12.71 10.28
N SER A 83 11.45 11.60 10.75
CA SER A 83 10.29 10.98 10.11
C SER A 83 8.98 11.52 10.66
N VAL A 84 7.90 11.21 9.94
CA VAL A 84 6.55 11.56 10.34
C VAL A 84 6.18 10.85 11.64
N GLU A 85 6.50 9.56 11.73
CA GLU A 85 6.18 8.68 12.84
C GLU A 85 6.91 9.08 14.11
N GLU A 86 8.22 9.34 14.00
CA GLU A 86 9.03 9.88 15.10
C GLU A 86 8.37 11.14 15.68
N LEU A 87 7.88 12.03 14.82
CA LEU A 87 7.18 13.23 15.26
C LEU A 87 5.85 12.95 15.97
N PHE A 88 5.10 11.91 15.59
CA PHE A 88 3.83 11.58 16.24
C PHE A 88 4.00 10.78 17.54
N GLU A 89 4.98 9.89 17.60
CA GLU A 89 5.18 8.94 18.69
C GLU A 89 6.08 9.50 19.79
N HIS A 90 7.24 10.00 19.38
CA HIS A 90 8.31 10.42 20.28
C HIS A 90 8.51 11.93 20.30
N GLY A 91 8.13 12.64 19.24
CA GLY A 91 8.37 14.05 19.07
C GLY A 91 9.84 14.41 18.84
N ALA A 92 10.11 15.67 18.56
CA ALA A 92 11.46 16.21 18.42
C ALA A 92 11.83 17.06 19.64
N ALA A 93 13.09 16.99 20.07
CA ALA A 93 13.62 17.86 21.10
C ALA A 93 13.61 19.32 20.65
N VAL A 94 13.15 20.22 21.53
CA VAL A 94 13.16 21.66 21.29
C VAL A 94 14.48 22.24 21.82
N PRO A 95 15.29 22.92 21.00
CA PRO A 95 16.52 23.55 21.46
C PRO A 95 16.28 24.62 22.52
N ASP A 96 17.29 24.90 23.35
CA ASP A 96 17.19 25.88 24.45
C ASP A 96 16.80 27.29 24.01
N ASP A 97 17.10 27.66 22.75
CA ASP A 97 16.73 28.96 22.18
C ASP A 97 15.28 29.01 21.64
N GLY A 98 14.55 27.91 21.78
CA GLY A 98 13.18 27.75 21.32
C GLY A 98 13.02 27.68 19.81
N LYS A 99 14.11 27.59 19.02
CA LYS A 99 14.06 27.53 17.56
C LYS A 99 14.27 26.11 17.07
N LEU A 100 13.21 25.51 16.58
CA LEU A 100 13.23 24.18 16.01
C LEU A 100 12.94 24.24 14.52
N THR A 101 13.91 23.80 13.70
CA THR A 101 13.72 23.62 12.27
C THR A 101 13.86 22.13 11.96
N LEU A 102 12.79 21.54 11.42
CA LEU A 102 12.72 20.14 11.05
C LEU A 102 12.51 20.00 9.56
N GLN A 103 13.11 18.96 9.01
CA GLN A 103 12.81 18.47 7.68
C GLN A 103 12.23 17.08 7.83
N ILE A 104 10.95 16.93 7.47
CA ILE A 104 10.35 15.61 7.31
C ILE A 104 11.01 14.95 6.11
N GLN A 105 11.81 13.94 6.39
CA GLN A 105 12.31 13.02 5.38
C GLN A 105 11.42 11.80 5.34
N TRP A 106 11.00 11.45 4.12
CA TRP A 106 10.16 10.29 3.89
C TRP A 106 10.90 9.00 4.21
N GLY A 107 10.37 8.18 5.12
CA GLY A 107 10.72 6.75 5.29
C GLY A 107 11.66 6.34 6.44
N THR A 108 11.73 7.06 7.57
CA THR A 108 12.40 6.54 8.79
C THR A 108 11.31 5.93 9.73
N PRO A 109 11.54 4.79 10.39
CA PRO A 109 10.59 3.68 10.56
C PRO A 109 9.66 3.77 11.76
N CYS A 110 8.55 3.04 11.58
CA CYS A 110 7.43 2.84 12.47
C CYS A 110 7.62 1.71 13.50
N HIS A 111 8.85 1.22 13.75
CA HIS A 111 9.09 0.19 14.77
C HIS A 111 10.48 0.35 15.41
N GLU A 112 10.58 1.22 16.41
CA GLU A 112 11.48 1.00 17.54
C GLU A 112 10.63 0.94 18.82
N GLN A 113 10.41 -0.29 19.29
CA GLN A 113 10.01 -0.69 20.65
C GLN A 113 8.52 -0.71 21.05
N GLY A 114 8.05 -1.97 21.10
CA GLY A 114 6.90 -2.46 21.87
C GLY A 114 6.76 -3.99 21.76
N ILE A 115 7.84 -4.67 21.36
CA ILE A 115 7.87 -6.12 21.16
C ILE A 115 8.16 -6.74 22.53
N PRO A 116 7.28 -7.58 23.10
CA PRO A 116 7.70 -8.53 24.14
C PRO A 116 8.94 -9.28 23.64
N GLU A 117 9.91 -9.58 24.48
CA GLU A 117 11.15 -10.33 24.13
C GLU A 117 10.92 -11.66 23.36
N ASN A 118 9.67 -12.08 23.16
CA ASN A 118 9.25 -13.30 22.47
C ASN A 118 8.28 -13.09 21.28
N ALA A 119 8.07 -11.88 20.73
CA ALA A 119 7.23 -11.77 19.53
C ALA A 119 8.03 -12.14 18.26
N PRO A 120 7.52 -13.06 17.41
CA PRO A 120 8.25 -13.52 16.23
C PRO A 120 8.44 -12.40 15.19
N GLU A 121 9.72 -12.18 14.87
CA GLU A 121 10.32 -11.23 13.91
C GLU A 121 9.43 -10.90 12.70
N GLY A 122 8.94 -9.66 12.65
CA GLY A 122 8.10 -9.14 11.58
C GLY A 122 8.88 -8.88 10.30
N THR A 123 8.79 -9.81 9.36
CA THR A 123 9.13 -9.64 7.96
C THR A 123 8.16 -8.62 7.32
N ARG A 124 8.61 -7.79 6.38
CA ARG A 124 7.79 -6.86 5.55
C ARG A 124 7.71 -7.40 4.11
N PHE A 125 6.63 -7.09 3.39
CA PHE A 125 6.52 -7.30 1.95
C PHE A 125 7.32 -6.22 1.27
N GLY A 126 8.49 -6.63 0.83
CA GLY A 126 9.19 -5.96 -0.22
C GLY A 126 8.75 -6.53 -1.55
N SER A 127 9.14 -5.84 -2.61
CA SER A 127 8.88 -6.22 -3.99
C SER A 127 9.33 -7.65 -4.37
N TRP A 128 10.12 -8.31 -3.51
CA TRP A 128 10.45 -9.73 -3.66
C TRP A 128 9.24 -10.67 -3.49
N GLU A 129 8.32 -10.40 -2.57
CA GLU A 129 7.16 -11.26 -2.33
C GLU A 129 6.22 -11.27 -3.56
N HIS A 130 6.10 -10.13 -4.26
CA HIS A 130 5.51 -10.04 -5.59
C HIS A 130 6.19 -10.97 -6.61
N MET A 131 7.54 -10.98 -6.67
CA MET A 131 8.27 -11.83 -7.62
C MET A 131 7.96 -13.31 -7.43
N MET A 132 7.85 -13.76 -6.18
CA MET A 132 7.61 -15.16 -5.83
C MET A 132 6.25 -15.66 -6.33
N CYS A 133 5.25 -14.77 -6.43
CA CYS A 133 3.89 -15.13 -6.86
C CYS A 133 3.83 -15.63 -8.31
N ALA A 134 4.85 -15.36 -9.13
CA ALA A 134 4.93 -15.81 -10.52
C ALA A 134 5.42 -17.26 -10.70
N ARG A 135 5.76 -18.00 -9.63
CA ARG A 135 6.40 -19.32 -9.70
C ARG A 135 5.67 -20.36 -10.55
N LEU A 136 4.35 -20.22 -10.70
CA LEU A 136 3.51 -21.17 -11.41
C LEU A 136 3.17 -20.78 -12.84
N ILE A 137 3.62 -19.61 -13.35
CA ILE A 137 3.30 -19.21 -14.72
C ILE A 137 3.82 -20.24 -15.74
N GLY A 138 3.09 -20.41 -16.85
CA GLY A 138 3.39 -21.43 -17.85
C GLY A 138 3.00 -22.86 -17.45
N LYS A 139 2.38 -23.06 -16.27
CA LYS A 139 1.89 -24.36 -15.80
C LYS A 139 0.36 -24.46 -15.81
N ALA A 140 -0.13 -25.67 -16.06
CA ALA A 140 -1.50 -26.07 -15.79
C ALA A 140 -1.71 -26.35 -14.29
N ALA A 141 -2.97 -26.58 -13.87
CA ALA A 141 -3.32 -26.81 -12.47
C ALA A 141 -2.69 -28.09 -11.87
N ASP A 142 -2.41 -29.09 -12.70
CA ASP A 142 -1.71 -30.32 -12.32
C ASP A 142 -0.18 -30.18 -12.30
N GLY A 143 0.34 -28.97 -12.57
CA GLY A 143 1.77 -28.67 -12.64
C GLY A 143 2.43 -29.05 -13.96
N SER A 144 1.70 -29.65 -14.90
CA SER A 144 2.19 -29.89 -16.26
C SER A 144 2.33 -28.58 -17.03
N ARG A 145 2.94 -28.63 -18.22
CA ARG A 145 3.07 -27.45 -19.08
C ARG A 145 1.68 -26.95 -19.50
N LEU A 146 1.47 -25.64 -19.42
CA LEU A 146 0.23 -25.01 -19.88
C LEU A 146 0.05 -25.27 -21.38
N SER A 147 -1.12 -25.78 -21.75
CA SER A 147 -1.46 -26.10 -23.13
C SER A 147 -2.93 -25.82 -23.40
N PHE A 148 -3.22 -25.17 -24.52
CA PHE A 148 -4.59 -24.97 -25.01
C PHE A 148 -4.66 -25.28 -26.50
N GLN A 149 -5.69 -26.01 -26.92
CA GLN A 149 -5.91 -26.38 -28.32
C GLN A 149 -4.64 -26.98 -28.98
N GLN A 150 -3.90 -27.83 -28.26
CA GLN A 150 -2.65 -28.46 -28.72
C GLN A 150 -1.49 -27.48 -28.96
N ILE A 151 -1.58 -26.27 -28.40
CA ILE A 151 -0.50 -25.28 -28.41
C ILE A 151 0.04 -25.20 -26.99
N ASP A 152 1.31 -25.56 -26.83
CA ASP A 152 2.02 -25.50 -25.56
C ASP A 152 2.61 -24.11 -25.35
N ALA A 153 2.57 -23.62 -24.11
CA ALA A 153 3.26 -22.40 -23.71
C ALA A 153 4.78 -22.57 -23.86
N ASP A 154 5.44 -21.61 -24.51
CA ASP A 154 6.90 -21.53 -24.68
C ASP A 154 7.58 -20.65 -23.62
N PHE A 155 6.89 -20.45 -22.49
CA PHE A 155 7.32 -19.61 -21.39
C PHE A 155 7.00 -20.27 -20.04
N ASP A 156 7.74 -19.85 -19.03
CA ASP A 156 7.64 -20.24 -17.62
C ASP A 156 8.12 -19.09 -16.73
N ALA A 157 8.24 -19.34 -15.41
CA ALA A 157 8.62 -18.33 -14.42
C ALA A 157 10.02 -17.73 -14.67
N ASP A 158 10.92 -18.49 -15.28
CA ASP A 158 12.31 -18.09 -15.52
C ASP A 158 12.53 -17.50 -16.92
N THR A 159 11.48 -17.50 -17.76
CA THR A 159 11.55 -16.99 -19.12
C THR A 159 11.76 -15.47 -19.13
N PRO A 160 12.80 -14.95 -19.80
CA PRO A 160 12.98 -13.52 -19.94
C PRO A 160 12.06 -12.94 -21.04
N PHE A 161 11.49 -11.78 -20.74
CA PHE A 161 10.65 -10.99 -21.64
C PHE A 161 11.31 -9.65 -21.93
N SER A 162 11.20 -9.19 -23.18
CA SER A 162 11.69 -7.87 -23.57
C SER A 162 10.71 -6.78 -23.13
N VAL A 163 11.20 -5.84 -22.32
CA VAL A 163 10.46 -4.67 -21.85
C VAL A 163 11.29 -3.43 -22.18
N GLY A 164 10.95 -2.77 -23.29
CA GLY A 164 11.83 -1.75 -23.86
C GLY A 164 13.19 -2.36 -24.24
N GLU A 165 14.26 -1.80 -23.67
CA GLU A 165 15.64 -2.30 -23.82
C GLU A 165 16.04 -3.31 -22.72
N SER A 166 15.17 -3.56 -21.74
CA SER A 166 15.42 -4.50 -20.64
C SER A 166 14.96 -5.92 -20.97
N LEU A 167 15.60 -6.91 -20.33
CA LEU A 167 15.13 -8.30 -20.26
C LEU A 167 14.78 -8.62 -18.82
N LEU A 168 13.51 -8.92 -18.56
CA LEU A 168 12.95 -9.15 -17.23
C LEU A 168 12.08 -10.41 -17.24
N THR A 169 12.11 -11.18 -16.16
CA THR A 169 11.17 -12.28 -15.91
C THR A 169 9.79 -11.73 -15.54
N PHE A 170 8.76 -12.58 -15.59
CA PHE A 170 7.39 -12.18 -15.20
C PHE A 170 7.35 -11.67 -13.75
N GLY A 171 8.00 -12.38 -12.82
CA GLY A 171 8.05 -11.98 -11.42
C GLY A 171 8.76 -10.64 -11.21
N GLU A 172 9.86 -10.38 -11.92
CA GLU A 172 10.56 -9.08 -11.87
C GLU A 172 9.67 -7.94 -12.38
N ILE A 173 8.83 -8.17 -13.39
CA ILE A 173 7.89 -7.15 -13.87
C ILE A 173 6.82 -6.85 -12.82
N ILE A 174 6.24 -7.87 -12.16
CA ILE A 174 5.28 -7.67 -11.05
C ILE A 174 5.92 -6.82 -9.95
N ALA A 175 7.17 -7.10 -9.59
CA ALA A 175 7.88 -6.39 -8.52
C ALA A 175 8.22 -4.93 -8.85
N LEU A 176 8.36 -4.59 -10.13
CA LEU A 176 8.70 -3.25 -10.57
C LEU A 176 7.46 -2.36 -10.78
N ALA A 177 6.37 -2.97 -11.26
CA ALA A 177 5.11 -2.30 -11.49
C ALA A 177 4.55 -1.71 -10.18
N GLY A 178 3.85 -0.57 -10.27
CA GLY A 178 3.14 0.07 -9.16
C GLY A 178 4.02 0.72 -8.09
N ASP A 179 5.06 0.04 -7.63
CA ASP A 179 6.00 0.46 -6.58
C ASP A 179 7.11 1.37 -7.10
N PHE A 180 7.70 1.02 -8.26
CA PHE A 180 8.81 1.77 -8.84
C PHE A 180 8.42 2.45 -10.16
N TYR A 181 7.42 1.91 -10.85
CA TYR A 181 6.93 2.45 -12.11
C TYR A 181 5.42 2.59 -12.05
N ALA A 182 4.93 3.82 -12.22
CA ALA A 182 3.49 4.07 -12.36
C ALA A 182 2.91 3.38 -13.60
N HIS A 183 3.66 3.36 -14.69
CA HIS A 183 3.18 2.92 -16.00
C HIS A 183 4.16 1.98 -16.67
N LEU A 184 3.62 0.98 -17.37
CA LEU A 184 4.41 0.08 -18.21
C LEU A 184 5.04 0.85 -19.38
N ASP A 185 4.24 1.63 -20.09
CA ASP A 185 4.61 2.35 -21.31
C ASP A 185 3.82 3.65 -21.48
N ALA A 186 4.13 4.42 -22.54
CA ALA A 186 3.48 5.69 -22.82
C ALA A 186 1.98 5.58 -23.10
N ALA A 187 1.51 4.45 -23.65
CA ALA A 187 0.09 4.22 -23.89
C ALA A 187 -0.65 4.06 -22.55
N ALA A 188 -0.11 3.25 -21.64
CA ALA A 188 -0.65 3.12 -20.29
C ALA A 188 -0.60 4.44 -19.52
N ALA A 189 0.45 5.25 -19.68
CA ALA A 189 0.52 6.58 -19.07
C ALA A 189 -0.61 7.52 -19.54
N GLY A 190 -0.99 7.45 -20.82
CA GLY A 190 -2.12 8.20 -21.36
C GLY A 190 -3.49 7.69 -20.88
N GLU A 191 -3.68 6.36 -20.86
CA GLU A 191 -4.96 5.73 -20.52
C GLU A 191 -5.24 5.71 -19.00
N LEU A 192 -4.19 5.53 -18.19
CA LEU A 192 -4.30 5.25 -16.75
C LEU A 192 -3.70 6.36 -15.88
N GLY A 193 -3.26 7.48 -16.46
CA GLY A 193 -2.59 8.56 -15.74
C GLY A 193 -3.39 9.16 -14.57
N SER A 194 -4.72 9.01 -14.56
CA SER A 194 -5.57 9.45 -13.44
C SER A 194 -5.39 8.62 -12.16
N ALA A 195 -4.87 7.40 -12.26
CA ALA A 195 -4.58 6.57 -11.10
C ALA A 195 -3.35 7.06 -10.31
N TRP A 196 -2.46 7.83 -10.95
CA TRP A 196 -1.28 8.45 -10.34
C TRP A 196 -1.39 9.98 -10.45
N PRO A 197 -2.08 10.64 -9.50
CA PRO A 197 -2.22 12.09 -9.54
C PRO A 197 -0.85 12.77 -9.39
N PRO A 198 -0.63 13.93 -10.06
CA PRO A 198 0.60 14.68 -9.85
C PRO A 198 0.71 15.08 -8.38
N VAL A 199 1.92 15.05 -7.81
CA VAL A 199 2.14 15.59 -6.46
C VAL A 199 2.11 17.12 -6.57
N PRO A 200 1.15 17.82 -5.92
CA PRO A 200 1.03 19.27 -6.06
C PRO A 200 2.13 20.02 -5.29
N GLY A 201 2.44 21.25 -5.72
CA GLY A 201 3.33 22.16 -4.99
C GLY A 201 4.82 21.82 -5.09
N MET A 202 5.62 22.34 -4.14
CA MET A 202 7.08 22.20 -4.14
C MET A 202 7.54 20.73 -4.05
N ALA A 203 6.72 19.90 -3.42
CA ALA A 203 6.78 18.46 -3.42
C ALA A 203 6.97 17.84 -4.81
N GLY A 204 6.09 18.18 -5.76
CA GLY A 204 6.17 17.73 -7.14
C GLY A 204 7.37 18.29 -7.88
N TRP A 205 7.83 19.50 -7.52
CA TRP A 205 9.05 20.07 -8.08
C TRP A 205 10.31 19.30 -7.62
N ILE A 206 10.40 18.94 -6.32
CA ILE A 206 11.54 18.18 -5.77
C ILE A 206 11.52 16.71 -6.25
N ALA A 207 10.34 16.10 -6.27
CA ALA A 207 10.15 14.70 -6.69
C ALA A 207 10.31 14.52 -8.21
N GLY A 208 10.13 15.59 -8.98
CA GLY A 208 9.96 15.53 -10.43
C GLY A 208 8.64 14.86 -10.82
N ASP A 209 8.38 14.76 -12.12
CA ASP A 209 7.26 13.94 -12.59
C ASP A 209 7.65 12.45 -12.51
N TYR A 210 7.37 11.84 -11.35
CA TYR A 210 7.61 10.43 -11.07
C TYR A 210 6.89 9.47 -12.05
N ARG A 211 5.94 9.98 -12.84
CA ARG A 211 5.14 9.23 -13.81
C ARG A 211 5.75 9.25 -15.22
N SER A 212 6.69 10.16 -15.46
CA SER A 212 7.26 10.41 -16.80
C SER A 212 8.11 9.25 -17.31
N VAL A 213 8.81 8.56 -16.41
CA VAL A 213 9.61 7.39 -16.77
C VAL A 213 8.75 6.14 -16.61
N THR A 214 8.51 5.48 -17.73
CA THR A 214 7.77 4.21 -17.81
C THR A 214 8.74 3.04 -17.77
N LEU A 215 8.30 1.85 -17.34
CA LEU A 215 9.20 0.69 -17.26
C LEU A 215 9.84 0.35 -18.62
N ALA A 216 9.06 0.40 -19.70
CA ALA A 216 9.54 0.16 -21.06
C ALA A 216 10.37 1.33 -21.64
N GLY A 217 10.30 2.51 -21.04
CA GLY A 217 11.03 3.70 -21.47
C GLY A 217 12.25 4.03 -20.60
N ASP A 218 12.52 3.27 -19.55
CA ASP A 218 13.67 3.49 -18.67
C ASP A 218 14.94 2.85 -19.24
N ASP A 219 16.10 3.37 -18.83
CA ASP A 219 17.39 2.77 -19.14
C ASP A 219 17.51 1.40 -18.46
N PRO A 220 18.05 0.35 -19.12
CA PRO A 220 18.15 -1.00 -18.55
C PRO A 220 18.90 -1.09 -17.22
N SER A 221 19.80 -0.14 -16.92
CA SER A 221 20.50 -0.10 -15.63
C SER A 221 19.56 0.23 -14.46
N GLY A 222 18.44 0.93 -14.70
CA GLY A 222 17.45 1.29 -13.69
C GLY A 222 16.75 0.05 -13.11
N PRO A 223 15.91 -0.67 -13.90
CA PRO A 223 15.26 -1.90 -13.48
C PRO A 223 16.24 -2.91 -12.89
N LYS A 224 17.40 -3.11 -13.53
CA LYS A 224 18.42 -4.05 -13.07
C LYS A 224 18.95 -3.71 -11.68
N SER A 225 19.19 -2.43 -11.40
CA SER A 225 19.67 -1.98 -10.09
C SER A 225 18.60 -2.18 -9.01
N ILE A 226 17.33 -1.92 -9.34
CA ILE A 226 16.20 -2.14 -8.42
C ILE A 226 16.06 -3.64 -8.11
N ILE A 227 16.05 -4.50 -9.12
CA ILE A 227 15.95 -5.96 -8.92
C ILE A 227 17.15 -6.50 -8.12
N ALA A 228 18.37 -6.03 -8.40
CA ALA A 228 19.55 -6.41 -7.63
C ALA A 228 19.41 -5.99 -6.16
N PHE A 229 18.86 -4.79 -5.89
CA PHE A 229 18.55 -4.33 -4.54
C PHE A 229 17.50 -5.22 -3.87
N VAL A 230 16.35 -5.44 -4.51
CA VAL A 230 15.27 -6.29 -4.00
C VAL A 230 15.79 -7.69 -3.67
N SER A 231 16.54 -8.30 -4.58
CA SER A 231 17.12 -9.64 -4.41
C SER A 231 18.13 -9.71 -3.26
N LYS A 232 19.01 -8.70 -3.12
CA LYS A 232 20.01 -8.63 -2.05
C LYS A 232 19.38 -8.51 -0.66
N ASN A 233 18.17 -7.97 -0.60
CA ASN A 233 17.49 -7.57 0.61
C ASN A 233 16.30 -8.46 0.97
N ARG A 234 15.99 -9.47 0.13
CA ARG A 234 14.85 -10.38 0.29
C ARG A 234 14.77 -11.13 1.62
N ASP A 235 15.93 -11.43 2.21
CA ASP A 235 16.09 -12.24 3.43
C ASP A 235 16.39 -11.35 4.66
N LYS A 236 16.39 -10.03 4.48
CA LYS A 236 16.75 -9.10 5.54
C LYS A 236 15.51 -8.47 6.11
N ASP A 237 15.41 -8.57 7.42
CA ASP A 237 14.50 -7.76 8.20
C ASP A 237 15.08 -6.36 8.30
N PHE A 238 14.64 -5.51 7.39
CA PHE A 238 14.86 -4.10 7.56
C PHE A 238 13.71 -3.55 8.41
N SER A 239 14.06 -2.83 9.47
CA SER A 239 13.19 -1.72 9.87
C SER A 239 13.05 -0.80 8.64
N PRO A 240 11.90 -0.15 8.42
CA PRO A 240 11.78 0.80 7.30
C PRO A 240 12.93 1.86 7.21
N ALA A 241 13.62 2.23 8.31
CA ALA A 241 14.87 3.02 8.31
C ALA A 241 15.97 2.28 7.56
N GLY A 242 16.18 1.02 7.88
CA GLY A 242 17.24 0.23 7.29
C GLY A 242 17.02 0.04 5.79
N GLU A 243 15.76 -0.10 5.36
CA GLU A 243 15.41 -0.20 3.95
C GLU A 243 15.56 1.14 3.24
N LEU A 244 15.02 2.23 3.79
CA LEU A 244 15.20 3.57 3.24
C LEU A 244 16.67 4.00 3.26
N ALA A 245 17.39 3.79 4.35
CA ALA A 245 18.81 4.09 4.43
C ALA A 245 19.58 3.26 3.41
N ALA A 246 19.28 1.96 3.25
CA ALA A 246 19.88 1.15 2.20
C ALA A 246 19.51 1.64 0.80
N ILE A 247 18.26 2.06 0.58
CA ILE A 247 17.77 2.66 -0.67
C ILE A 247 18.50 3.97 -0.94
N ALA A 248 18.56 4.88 0.03
CA ALA A 248 19.11 6.22 -0.05
C ALA A 248 20.65 6.21 -0.15
N LEU A 249 21.33 5.37 0.63
CA LEU A 249 22.77 5.12 0.51
C LEU A 249 23.09 4.55 -0.88
N ASN A 250 22.30 3.60 -1.40
CA ASN A 250 22.47 3.12 -2.76
C ASN A 250 22.07 4.17 -3.81
N SER A 251 21.16 5.10 -3.52
CA SER A 251 20.78 6.19 -4.45
C SER A 251 21.88 7.24 -4.60
N ILE A 252 22.75 7.37 -3.60
CA ILE A 252 23.92 8.25 -3.64
C ILE A 252 25.05 7.59 -4.45
N THR A 253 25.08 6.24 -4.57
CA THR A 253 26.16 5.48 -5.23
C THR A 253 25.75 4.77 -6.53
N ALA A 254 24.46 4.60 -6.78
CA ALA A 254 23.86 3.96 -7.95
C ALA A 254 22.65 4.79 -8.40
N ASN A 255 22.31 4.76 -9.69
CA ASN A 255 21.23 5.53 -10.34
C ASN A 255 19.80 5.15 -9.86
N TYR A 256 19.61 4.85 -8.59
CA TYR A 256 18.34 4.50 -8.00
C TYR A 256 17.52 5.77 -7.77
N PRO A 257 16.34 5.94 -8.41
CA PRO A 257 15.54 7.12 -8.22
C PRO A 257 14.70 6.98 -6.95
N ALA A 258 15.31 7.06 -5.76
CA ALA A 258 14.58 6.99 -4.50
C ALA A 258 13.40 7.96 -4.48
N ARG A 259 13.58 9.16 -5.05
CA ARG A 259 12.50 10.13 -5.22
C ARG A 259 11.24 9.57 -5.89
N ARG A 260 11.39 8.70 -6.90
CA ARG A 260 10.28 8.07 -7.63
C ARG A 260 9.52 7.08 -6.74
N TYR A 261 10.25 6.18 -6.08
CA TYR A 261 9.67 5.22 -5.13
C TYR A 261 8.92 5.93 -3.99
N LEU A 262 9.55 6.95 -3.40
CA LEU A 262 8.98 7.73 -2.31
C LEU A 262 7.71 8.49 -2.75
N ALA A 263 7.71 9.06 -3.97
CA ALA A 263 6.53 9.73 -4.54
C ALA A 263 5.37 8.76 -4.78
N LEU A 264 5.65 7.57 -5.33
CA LEU A 264 4.65 6.52 -5.54
C LEU A 264 4.05 6.09 -4.20
N ALA A 265 4.88 5.70 -3.23
CA ALA A 265 4.44 5.32 -1.89
C ALA A 265 3.51 6.35 -1.21
N SER A 266 3.71 7.64 -1.48
CA SER A 266 2.87 8.71 -0.92
C SER A 266 1.47 8.80 -1.55
N GLN A 267 1.31 8.37 -2.79
CA GLN A 267 0.08 8.45 -3.59
C GLN A 267 -0.52 7.07 -3.94
N ASN A 268 -0.04 5.99 -3.28
CA ASN A 268 -0.37 4.58 -3.52
C ASN A 268 -1.85 4.18 -3.31
N PHE A 269 -2.83 5.08 -3.50
CA PHE A 269 -4.26 4.75 -3.45
C PHE A 269 -4.63 3.65 -4.45
N CYS A 270 -3.92 3.60 -5.57
CA CYS A 270 -4.12 2.63 -6.63
C CYS A 270 -3.81 1.17 -6.26
N HIS A 271 -3.12 0.95 -5.14
CA HIS A 271 -2.82 -0.37 -4.58
C HIS A 271 -3.94 -0.94 -3.71
N PHE A 272 -4.97 -0.14 -3.38
CA PHE A 272 -5.96 -0.52 -2.38
C PHE A 272 -7.27 -0.97 -3.02
N GLY A 273 -7.79 -2.08 -2.50
CA GLY A 273 -9.11 -2.60 -2.84
C GLY A 273 -10.26 -1.80 -2.24
N SER A 274 -10.04 -1.16 -1.07
CA SER A 274 -11.03 -0.35 -0.34
C SER A 274 -12.40 -1.02 -0.19
N GLN A 275 -12.41 -2.35 -0.01
CA GLN A 275 -13.65 -3.12 0.12
C GLN A 275 -14.45 -2.66 1.35
N PRO A 276 -15.80 -2.71 1.28
CA PRO A 276 -16.65 -2.36 2.41
C PRO A 276 -16.29 -3.15 3.66
N GLN A 277 -16.16 -2.43 4.77
CA GLN A 277 -15.75 -3.00 6.05
C GLN A 277 -16.75 -4.03 6.60
N GLY A 278 -18.01 -3.99 6.14
CA GLY A 278 -19.04 -4.98 6.46
C GLY A 278 -18.91 -6.32 5.70
N GLY A 279 -17.87 -6.52 4.88
CA GLY A 279 -17.65 -7.78 4.15
C GLY A 279 -18.43 -7.90 2.83
N GLY A 280 -18.87 -6.77 2.28
CA GLY A 280 -19.47 -6.68 0.95
C GLY A 280 -18.40 -6.59 -0.16
N VAL A 281 -18.87 -6.60 -1.41
CA VAL A 281 -18.06 -6.29 -2.60
C VAL A 281 -18.48 -4.94 -3.14
N ASN A 282 -17.54 -4.01 -3.28
CA ASN A 282 -17.76 -2.77 -4.02
C ASN A 282 -16.61 -2.49 -5.00
N ASP A 283 -16.78 -2.96 -6.23
CA ASP A 283 -15.79 -2.77 -7.29
C ASP A 283 -15.64 -1.30 -7.72
N ALA A 284 -16.65 -0.46 -7.47
CA ALA A 284 -16.64 0.93 -7.94
C ALA A 284 -15.57 1.79 -7.26
N VAL A 285 -15.13 1.37 -6.06
CA VAL A 285 -14.08 2.05 -5.27
C VAL A 285 -12.78 1.24 -5.20
N ASN A 286 -12.72 0.12 -5.92
CA ASN A 286 -11.58 -0.79 -5.91
C ASN A 286 -10.59 -0.43 -7.03
N GLU A 287 -9.62 0.42 -6.68
CA GLU A 287 -8.65 0.96 -7.64
C GLU A 287 -7.66 -0.10 -8.12
N ALA A 288 -7.20 -0.98 -7.23
CA ALA A 288 -6.30 -2.07 -7.61
C ALA A 288 -6.96 -3.03 -8.61
N LEU A 289 -8.24 -3.39 -8.38
CA LEU A 289 -9.01 -4.20 -9.32
C LEU A 289 -9.23 -3.49 -10.65
N ARG A 290 -9.48 -2.17 -10.62
CA ARG A 290 -9.63 -1.36 -11.84
C ARG A 290 -8.35 -1.39 -12.68
N LEU A 291 -7.19 -1.23 -12.06
CA LEU A 291 -5.90 -1.27 -12.75
C LEU A 291 -5.53 -2.66 -13.25
N TYR A 292 -5.72 -3.69 -12.42
CA TYR A 292 -5.55 -5.09 -12.86
C TYR A 292 -6.41 -5.36 -14.10
N ARG A 293 -7.71 -5.07 -14.04
CA ARG A 293 -8.63 -5.27 -15.16
C ARG A 293 -8.22 -4.48 -16.40
N ALA A 294 -7.72 -3.25 -16.26
CA ALA A 294 -7.30 -2.44 -17.39
C ALA A 294 -6.11 -3.05 -18.13
N TYR A 295 -5.04 -3.41 -17.38
CA TYR A 295 -3.87 -4.08 -17.94
C TYR A 295 -4.22 -5.47 -18.49
N HIS A 296 -4.96 -6.29 -17.74
CA HIS A 296 -5.37 -7.62 -18.17
C HIS A 296 -6.25 -7.58 -19.42
N ALA A 297 -7.22 -6.65 -19.50
CA ALA A 297 -8.05 -6.49 -20.70
C ALA A 297 -7.21 -6.05 -21.91
N ARG A 298 -6.19 -5.22 -21.72
CA ARG A 298 -5.24 -4.85 -22.77
C ARG A 298 -4.43 -6.07 -23.21
N ALA A 299 -3.86 -6.83 -22.27
CA ALA A 299 -3.13 -8.07 -22.55
C ALA A 299 -3.98 -9.08 -23.35
N LEU A 300 -5.24 -9.30 -22.96
CA LEU A 300 -6.16 -10.18 -23.70
C LEU A 300 -6.42 -9.70 -25.14
N ARG A 301 -6.50 -8.38 -25.39
CA ARG A 301 -6.65 -7.84 -26.75
C ARG A 301 -5.39 -8.06 -27.57
N GLU A 302 -4.23 -7.76 -27.00
CA GLU A 302 -2.93 -7.91 -27.67
C GLU A 302 -2.62 -9.39 -27.98
N ALA A 303 -2.91 -10.30 -27.04
CA ALA A 303 -2.74 -11.74 -27.23
C ALA A 303 -3.58 -12.30 -28.39
N ARG A 304 -4.85 -11.85 -28.52
CA ARG A 304 -5.69 -12.22 -29.68
C ARG A 304 -5.12 -11.70 -31.00
N ALA A 305 -4.61 -10.47 -31.00
CA ALA A 305 -4.03 -9.85 -32.19
C ALA A 305 -2.69 -10.50 -32.59
N ALA A 306 -1.93 -11.04 -31.63
CA ALA A 306 -0.61 -11.63 -31.85
C ALA A 306 -0.61 -12.78 -32.86
N ARG A 307 -1.72 -13.53 -33.00
CA ARG A 307 -1.84 -14.63 -33.98
C ARG A 307 -1.64 -14.19 -35.43
N SER A 308 -1.98 -12.94 -35.73
CA SER A 308 -1.89 -12.36 -37.07
C SER A 308 -0.66 -11.45 -37.23
N ALA A 309 0.21 -11.37 -36.21
CA ALA A 309 1.39 -10.54 -36.25
C ALA A 309 2.49 -11.18 -37.10
N VAL A 310 3.35 -10.34 -37.70
CA VAL A 310 4.52 -10.80 -38.47
C VAL A 310 5.48 -11.61 -37.58
N ASN A 311 5.66 -11.19 -36.33
CA ASN A 311 6.42 -11.95 -35.33
C ASN A 311 5.49 -12.35 -34.18
N VAL A 312 4.84 -13.51 -34.36
CA VAL A 312 3.83 -14.06 -33.46
C VAL A 312 4.36 -14.24 -32.03
N SER A 313 5.53 -14.86 -31.86
CA SER A 313 6.11 -15.11 -30.53
C SER A 313 6.44 -13.79 -29.82
N ARG A 314 7.02 -12.81 -30.51
CA ARG A 314 7.28 -11.49 -29.92
C ARG A 314 5.99 -10.78 -29.51
N ALA A 315 4.95 -10.85 -30.32
CA ALA A 315 3.66 -10.20 -30.02
C ALA A 315 2.96 -10.85 -28.82
N LEU A 316 2.97 -12.19 -28.71
CA LEU A 316 2.45 -12.89 -27.54
C LEU A 316 3.23 -12.53 -26.27
N ARG A 317 4.56 -12.52 -26.34
CA ARG A 317 5.43 -12.14 -25.20
C ARG A 317 5.17 -10.70 -24.74
N ALA A 318 4.89 -9.77 -25.67
CA ALA A 318 4.51 -8.41 -25.32
C ALA A 318 3.17 -8.37 -24.54
N ALA A 319 2.17 -9.15 -24.97
CA ALA A 319 0.91 -9.26 -24.23
C ALA A 319 1.09 -9.83 -22.81
N ILE A 320 1.98 -10.81 -22.64
CA ILE A 320 2.33 -11.38 -21.33
C ILE A 320 3.01 -10.33 -20.43
N VAL A 321 3.86 -9.45 -20.98
CA VAL A 321 4.47 -8.33 -20.23
C VAL A 321 3.40 -7.36 -19.71
N VAL A 322 2.39 -7.04 -20.54
CA VAL A 322 1.27 -6.18 -20.14
C VAL A 322 0.51 -6.81 -18.97
N ASP A 323 0.27 -8.11 -19.03
CA ASP A 323 -0.39 -8.86 -17.95
C ASP A 323 0.44 -8.92 -16.67
N ALA A 324 1.75 -9.14 -16.78
CA ALA A 324 2.67 -9.15 -15.66
C ALA A 324 2.65 -7.82 -14.89
N PHE A 325 2.60 -6.70 -15.61
CA PHE A 325 2.47 -5.38 -14.97
C PHE A 325 1.13 -5.22 -14.24
N GLY A 326 0.03 -5.73 -14.83
CA GLY A 326 -1.27 -5.77 -14.17
C GLY A 326 -1.31 -6.67 -12.95
N CYS A 327 -0.56 -7.78 -12.97
CA CYS A 327 -0.52 -8.75 -11.89
C CYS A 327 0.05 -8.18 -10.58
N HIS A 328 0.77 -7.07 -10.61
CA HIS A 328 1.13 -6.33 -9.39
C HIS A 328 -0.11 -5.96 -8.58
N PHE A 329 -1.06 -5.26 -9.21
CA PHE A 329 -2.32 -4.89 -8.57
C PHE A 329 -3.20 -6.12 -8.25
N LEU A 330 -3.08 -7.21 -9.02
CA LEU A 330 -3.70 -8.47 -8.65
C LEU A 330 -3.14 -8.99 -7.32
N THR A 331 -1.81 -8.99 -7.14
CA THR A 331 -1.19 -9.44 -5.90
C THR A 331 -1.48 -8.51 -4.72
N ASP A 332 -1.61 -7.19 -4.94
CA ASP A 332 -2.05 -6.26 -3.90
C ASP A 332 -3.44 -6.61 -3.38
N LEU A 333 -4.35 -7.02 -4.26
CA LEU A 333 -5.71 -7.45 -3.87
C LEU A 333 -5.70 -8.69 -2.98
N PHE A 334 -4.57 -9.39 -2.88
CA PHE A 334 -4.38 -10.50 -1.97
C PHE A 334 -3.68 -10.12 -0.67
N ALA A 335 -3.12 -8.92 -0.51
CA ALA A 335 -2.55 -8.48 0.76
C ALA A 335 -3.65 -7.93 1.68
N SER A 336 -3.85 -8.50 2.87
CA SER A 336 -4.98 -8.12 3.75
C SER A 336 -5.03 -6.63 4.10
N GLY A 337 -3.89 -5.98 4.27
CA GLY A 337 -3.75 -4.54 4.50
C GLY A 337 -4.15 -3.67 3.31
N HIS A 338 -4.30 -4.24 2.12
CA HIS A 338 -4.78 -3.55 0.93
C HIS A 338 -6.28 -3.77 0.68
N ILE A 339 -6.88 -4.79 1.31
CA ILE A 339 -8.27 -5.20 1.04
C ILE A 339 -9.27 -4.16 1.54
N ARG A 340 -9.23 -3.82 2.84
CA ARG A 340 -10.29 -2.99 3.48
C ARG A 340 -9.79 -1.66 4.06
N VAL A 341 -8.51 -1.33 3.90
CA VAL A 341 -7.95 -0.05 4.35
C VAL A 341 -8.44 1.08 3.44
N PRO A 342 -9.19 2.07 3.95
CA PRO A 342 -9.78 3.12 3.13
C PRO A 342 -8.78 4.27 2.88
N ARG A 343 -7.60 3.97 2.33
CA ARG A 343 -6.46 4.90 2.27
C ARG A 343 -6.78 6.23 1.59
N ARG A 344 -7.52 6.19 0.48
CA ARG A 344 -7.95 7.40 -0.25
C ARG A 344 -8.81 8.30 0.64
N LEU A 345 -9.86 7.74 1.25
CA LEU A 345 -10.79 8.50 2.09
C LEU A 345 -10.12 9.07 3.35
N LEU A 346 -9.21 8.29 3.96
CA LEU A 346 -8.39 8.78 5.07
C LEU A 346 -7.50 9.95 4.62
N GLY A 347 -6.78 9.79 3.50
CA GLY A 347 -5.92 10.83 2.94
C GLY A 347 -6.67 12.10 2.54
N GLU A 348 -7.85 11.97 1.92
CA GLU A 348 -8.70 13.10 1.53
C GLU A 348 -9.26 13.87 2.74
N ARG A 349 -9.62 13.16 3.82
CA ARG A 349 -10.22 13.78 5.02
C ARG A 349 -9.19 14.38 5.97
N TYR A 350 -8.09 13.68 6.21
CA TYR A 350 -7.11 14.00 7.23
C TYR A 350 -5.76 14.46 6.66
N GLY A 351 -5.67 14.59 5.33
CA GLY A 351 -4.42 14.88 4.64
C GLY A 351 -3.51 13.65 4.52
N ILE A 352 -2.49 13.76 3.68
CA ILE A 352 -1.55 12.67 3.40
C ILE A 352 -0.82 12.22 4.67
N LEU A 353 -0.40 13.15 5.53
CA LEU A 353 0.30 12.82 6.77
C LEU A 353 -0.50 11.96 7.73
N ILE A 354 -1.61 12.51 8.21
CA ILE A 354 -2.39 11.88 9.28
C ILE A 354 -3.19 10.73 8.68
N GLY A 355 -3.91 10.98 7.60
CA GLY A 355 -4.78 9.98 7.00
C GLY A 355 -4.04 8.94 6.17
N GLY A 356 -3.28 9.40 5.18
CA GLY A 356 -2.65 8.54 4.17
C GLY A 356 -1.50 7.69 4.71
N LEU A 357 -0.69 8.22 5.63
CA LEU A 357 0.55 7.56 6.05
C LEU A 357 0.56 7.06 7.46
N ARG A 358 -0.18 7.72 8.35
CA ARG A 358 -0.29 7.24 9.72
C ARG A 358 -1.47 6.30 9.84
N MET A 359 -2.69 6.81 9.76
CA MET A 359 -3.90 6.02 9.99
C MET A 359 -4.02 4.83 9.03
N SER A 360 -3.80 5.06 7.74
CA SER A 360 -3.87 3.97 6.76
C SER A 360 -2.78 2.92 7.00
N HIS A 361 -1.59 3.34 7.42
CA HIS A 361 -0.48 2.42 7.69
C HIS A 361 -0.70 1.61 8.97
N GLU A 362 -1.16 2.23 10.06
CA GLU A 362 -1.49 1.53 11.31
C GLU A 362 -2.48 0.37 11.04
N MET A 363 -3.53 0.64 10.25
CA MET A 363 -4.52 -0.38 9.89
C MET A 363 -3.98 -1.40 8.88
N HIS A 364 -3.22 -0.96 7.88
CA HIS A 364 -2.57 -1.83 6.89
C HIS A 364 -1.64 -2.85 7.57
N ALA A 365 -0.76 -2.39 8.46
CA ALA A 365 0.16 -3.25 9.20
C ALA A 365 -0.57 -4.23 10.13
N GLU A 366 -1.63 -3.77 10.81
CA GLU A 366 -2.44 -4.64 11.67
C GLU A 366 -3.14 -5.74 10.85
N ASP A 367 -3.85 -5.36 9.78
CA ASP A 367 -4.55 -6.29 8.88
C ASP A 367 -3.56 -7.28 8.24
N ASN A 368 -2.37 -6.84 7.82
CA ASN A 368 -1.32 -7.70 7.27
C ASN A 368 -0.83 -8.75 8.27
N ARG A 369 -0.49 -8.31 9.49
CA ARG A 369 0.08 -9.18 10.53
C ARG A 369 -0.94 -10.15 11.09
N LEU A 370 -2.17 -9.69 11.36
CA LEU A 370 -3.23 -10.54 11.91
C LEU A 370 -3.87 -11.40 10.82
N GLY A 371 -3.91 -10.93 9.58
CA GLY A 371 -4.64 -11.55 8.50
C GLY A 371 -6.16 -11.48 8.67
N LEU A 372 -6.86 -11.66 7.56
CA LEU A 372 -8.31 -11.67 7.45
C LEU A 372 -8.77 -13.03 6.92
N TRP A 373 -9.75 -13.64 7.56
CA TRP A 373 -10.57 -14.66 6.92
C TRP A 373 -11.30 -14.04 5.74
N CYS A 374 -11.03 -14.57 4.56
CA CYS A 374 -11.64 -14.16 3.33
C CYS A 374 -12.29 -15.36 2.65
N MET A 375 -13.25 -15.07 1.78
CA MET A 375 -13.83 -16.02 0.84
C MET A 375 -13.43 -15.65 -0.58
N ARG A 376 -13.55 -16.60 -1.51
CA ARG A 376 -13.36 -16.30 -2.94
C ARG A 376 -14.39 -15.29 -3.41
N ARG A 377 -13.97 -14.41 -4.31
CA ARG A 377 -14.85 -13.43 -4.95
C ARG A 377 -16.11 -14.06 -5.54
N ILE A 378 -15.95 -15.19 -6.24
CA ILE A 378 -17.07 -15.88 -6.89
C ILE A 378 -18.09 -16.42 -5.88
N ASP A 379 -17.64 -16.86 -4.69
CA ASP A 379 -18.50 -17.37 -3.62
C ASP A 379 -19.28 -16.23 -2.95
N ALA A 380 -18.64 -15.07 -2.77
CA ALA A 380 -19.30 -13.86 -2.27
C ALA A 380 -20.44 -13.38 -3.19
N MET A 381 -20.31 -13.60 -4.51
CA MET A 381 -21.32 -13.21 -5.49
C MET A 381 -22.46 -14.23 -5.64
N ARG A 382 -22.16 -15.53 -5.57
CA ARG A 382 -23.15 -16.60 -5.83
C ARG A 382 -23.85 -17.11 -4.56
N GLY A 383 -23.24 -16.95 -3.39
CA GLY A 383 -23.71 -17.52 -2.13
C GLY A 383 -23.55 -19.05 -2.08
N GLY A 384 -23.90 -19.67 -0.94
CA GLY A 384 -23.83 -21.13 -0.74
C GLY A 384 -22.63 -21.59 0.10
N ASN A 385 -22.10 -22.79 -0.20
CA ASN A 385 -20.87 -23.29 0.44
C ASN A 385 -19.69 -22.45 -0.06
N ARG A 386 -18.87 -21.97 0.86
CA ARG A 386 -17.79 -21.03 0.55
C ARG A 386 -16.45 -21.70 0.74
N VAL A 387 -15.51 -21.39 -0.16
CA VAL A 387 -14.10 -21.63 0.10
C VAL A 387 -13.55 -20.41 0.82
N VAL A 388 -13.01 -20.62 2.02
CA VAL A 388 -12.46 -19.57 2.87
C VAL A 388 -11.04 -19.90 3.30
N TRP A 389 -10.20 -18.89 3.50
CA TRP A 389 -8.86 -19.06 4.04
C TRP A 389 -8.42 -17.77 4.73
N ARG A 390 -7.36 -17.87 5.53
CA ARG A 390 -6.77 -16.69 6.15
C ARG A 390 -5.81 -16.04 5.16
N VAL A 391 -6.16 -14.84 4.75
CA VAL A 391 -5.39 -13.95 3.90
C VAL A 391 -4.49 -13.13 4.81
N PHE A 392 -3.20 -13.23 4.61
CA PHE A 392 -2.24 -12.36 5.26
C PHE A 392 -1.87 -11.25 4.28
N GLY A 393 -0.91 -10.42 4.65
CA GLY A 393 -0.29 -9.57 3.65
C GLY A 393 1.14 -9.35 4.05
N ASP A 394 1.52 -8.08 4.09
CA ASP A 394 2.90 -7.75 3.87
C ASP A 394 3.88 -8.44 4.83
N GLY A 395 4.79 -9.24 4.27
CA GLY A 395 5.88 -9.90 4.96
C GLY A 395 5.47 -11.20 5.62
N MET A 396 4.22 -11.62 5.49
CA MET A 396 3.78 -12.88 6.05
C MET A 396 3.94 -14.05 5.08
N LEU A 397 4.12 -13.81 3.77
CA LEU A 397 4.02 -14.87 2.75
C LEU A 397 5.09 -15.95 2.86
N ARG A 398 6.23 -15.63 3.47
CA ARG A 398 7.31 -16.58 3.74
C ARG A 398 7.09 -17.44 4.99
N ARG A 399 6.12 -17.10 5.83
CA ARG A 399 5.81 -17.83 7.05
C ARG A 399 4.99 -19.07 6.73
N SER A 400 5.18 -20.13 7.52
CA SER A 400 4.48 -21.40 7.33
C SER A 400 2.96 -21.27 7.40
N GLU A 401 2.48 -20.34 8.23
CA GLU A 401 1.08 -20.03 8.46
C GLU A 401 0.41 -19.42 7.22
N ALA A 402 1.20 -18.78 6.34
CA ALA A 402 0.73 -18.20 5.09
C ALA A 402 0.80 -19.17 3.90
N ALA A 403 1.21 -20.43 4.08
CA ALA A 403 1.39 -21.38 2.97
C ALA A 403 0.13 -21.51 2.09
N MET A 404 -1.04 -21.62 2.73
CA MET A 404 -2.32 -21.69 2.01
C MET A 404 -2.67 -20.41 1.29
N HIS A 405 -2.33 -19.27 1.91
CA HIS A 405 -2.52 -17.97 1.30
C HIS A 405 -1.63 -17.80 0.07
N LEU A 406 -0.33 -18.12 0.17
CA LEU A 406 0.62 -18.09 -0.94
C LEU A 406 0.15 -18.97 -2.10
N MET A 407 -0.34 -20.18 -1.81
CA MET A 407 -0.92 -21.06 -2.85
C MET A 407 -2.06 -20.38 -3.62
N GLN A 408 -2.94 -19.63 -2.95
CA GLN A 408 -4.03 -18.91 -3.63
C GLN A 408 -3.52 -17.76 -4.50
N ILE A 409 -2.48 -17.04 -4.06
CA ILE A 409 -1.89 -15.94 -4.81
C ILE A 409 -1.19 -16.46 -6.08
N GLU A 410 -0.35 -17.48 -5.92
CA GLU A 410 0.34 -18.12 -7.05
C GLU A 410 -0.65 -18.69 -8.07
N GLU A 411 -1.75 -19.29 -7.58
CA GLU A 411 -2.81 -19.80 -8.43
C GLU A 411 -3.56 -18.67 -9.17
N ALA A 412 -3.81 -17.52 -8.53
CA ALA A 412 -4.43 -16.37 -9.19
C ALA A 412 -3.53 -15.80 -10.29
N VAL A 413 -2.24 -15.63 -10.02
CA VAL A 413 -1.26 -15.17 -11.03
C VAL A 413 -1.13 -16.18 -12.17
N ARG A 414 -1.08 -17.48 -11.87
CA ARG A 414 -1.08 -18.56 -12.88
C ARG A 414 -2.32 -18.50 -13.77
N ARG A 415 -3.50 -18.30 -13.19
CA ARG A 415 -4.76 -18.17 -13.93
C ARG A 415 -4.75 -16.94 -14.84
N SER A 416 -4.22 -15.80 -14.36
CA SER A 416 -4.20 -14.55 -15.12
C SER A 416 -3.42 -14.72 -16.42
N VAL A 417 -2.19 -15.24 -16.36
CA VAL A 417 -1.40 -15.49 -17.58
C VAL A 417 -2.00 -16.62 -18.43
N ALA A 418 -2.66 -17.60 -17.82
CA ALA A 418 -3.37 -18.65 -18.55
C ALA A 418 -4.55 -18.11 -19.34
N GLU A 419 -5.28 -17.10 -18.83
CA GLU A 419 -6.34 -16.39 -19.58
C GLU A 419 -5.77 -15.68 -20.81
N VAL A 420 -4.60 -15.03 -20.67
CA VAL A 420 -3.91 -14.37 -21.80
C VAL A 420 -3.48 -15.39 -22.85
N PHE A 421 -2.87 -16.50 -22.43
CA PHE A 421 -2.45 -17.56 -23.35
C PHE A 421 -3.65 -18.26 -24.00
N ALA A 422 -4.72 -18.54 -23.25
CA ALA A 422 -5.96 -19.07 -23.81
C ALA A 422 -6.56 -18.13 -24.86
N ALA A 423 -6.55 -16.81 -24.62
CA ALA A 423 -7.02 -15.83 -25.58
C ALA A 423 -6.18 -15.83 -26.87
N TYR A 424 -4.86 -15.99 -26.77
CA TYR A 424 -3.98 -16.22 -27.92
C TYR A 424 -4.31 -17.52 -28.66
N CYS A 425 -4.60 -18.60 -27.95
CA CYS A 425 -5.00 -19.87 -28.55
C CYS A 425 -6.44 -19.85 -29.11
N GLY A 426 -7.25 -18.82 -28.82
CA GLY A 426 -8.67 -18.81 -29.15
C GLY A 426 -9.53 -19.75 -28.30
N ALA A 427 -9.04 -20.10 -27.10
CA ALA A 427 -9.78 -20.86 -26.10
C ALA A 427 -10.57 -19.92 -25.16
N GLN A 428 -11.58 -20.47 -24.50
CA GLN A 428 -12.35 -19.78 -23.46
C GLN A 428 -12.08 -20.43 -22.11
N ILE A 429 -11.90 -19.60 -21.08
CA ILE A 429 -11.77 -20.05 -19.69
C ILE A 429 -13.10 -19.80 -18.95
N PRO A 430 -13.67 -20.84 -18.30
CA PRO A 430 -14.84 -20.70 -17.43
C PRO A 430 -14.64 -19.63 -16.36
N GLU A 431 -15.72 -18.96 -15.95
CA GLU A 431 -15.63 -17.83 -15.01
C GLU A 431 -14.97 -18.22 -13.68
N GLU A 432 -15.31 -19.39 -13.14
CA GLU A 432 -14.77 -19.94 -11.89
C GLU A 432 -13.28 -20.31 -11.95
N GLU A 433 -12.71 -20.43 -13.16
CA GLU A 433 -11.30 -20.73 -13.41
C GLU A 433 -10.47 -19.47 -13.68
N ARG A 434 -11.10 -18.30 -13.76
CA ARG A 434 -10.39 -17.01 -13.95
C ARG A 434 -9.66 -16.59 -12.68
N ALA A 435 -8.64 -15.77 -12.84
CA ALA A 435 -7.88 -15.20 -11.73
C ALA A 435 -8.77 -14.37 -10.80
N GLU A 436 -9.66 -13.56 -11.39
CA GLU A 436 -10.56 -12.69 -10.63
C GLU A 436 -11.50 -13.47 -9.69
N ALA A 437 -11.86 -14.70 -10.04
CA ALA A 437 -12.72 -15.53 -9.20
C ALA A 437 -12.09 -15.85 -7.83
N LEU A 438 -10.75 -15.84 -7.74
CA LEU A 438 -10.00 -16.11 -6.51
C LEU A 438 -9.74 -14.88 -5.64
N ILE A 439 -10.00 -13.66 -6.14
CA ILE A 439 -9.72 -12.44 -5.38
C ILE A 439 -10.40 -12.53 -4.01
N PRO A 440 -9.68 -12.30 -2.90
CA PRO A 440 -10.27 -12.47 -1.58
C PRO A 440 -11.26 -11.35 -1.27
N VAL A 441 -12.40 -11.74 -0.70
CA VAL A 441 -13.39 -10.84 -0.12
C VAL A 441 -13.45 -11.12 1.38
N PRO A 442 -13.24 -10.12 2.25
CA PRO A 442 -13.15 -10.37 3.67
C PRO A 442 -14.51 -10.79 4.22
N LEU A 443 -14.52 -11.75 5.14
CA LEU A 443 -15.71 -11.98 5.96
C LEU A 443 -15.97 -10.74 6.82
N PRO A 444 -17.24 -10.42 7.12
CA PRO A 444 -17.59 -9.39 8.09
C PRO A 444 -16.79 -9.47 9.40
N PRO A 445 -16.40 -8.33 10.00
CA PRO A 445 -15.83 -8.26 11.33
C PRO A 445 -16.65 -9.04 12.37
N GLY A 446 -15.98 -9.76 13.26
CA GLY A 446 -16.63 -10.63 14.23
C GLY A 446 -17.18 -11.96 13.66
N GLN A 447 -17.23 -12.13 12.33
CA GLN A 447 -17.57 -13.41 11.72
C GLN A 447 -16.35 -14.34 11.66
N ARG A 448 -16.59 -15.64 11.81
CA ARG A 448 -15.61 -16.71 11.59
C ARG A 448 -16.12 -17.70 10.54
N PRO A 449 -15.22 -18.44 9.87
CA PRO A 449 -15.59 -19.66 9.15
C PRO A 449 -16.52 -20.58 9.97
N GLY A 450 -17.60 -21.03 9.35
CA GLY A 450 -18.60 -21.92 9.94
C GLY A 450 -18.53 -23.34 9.37
N ALA A 451 -19.44 -24.21 9.84
CA ALA A 451 -19.45 -25.64 9.48
C ALA A 451 -19.77 -25.95 8.00
N ARG A 452 -20.16 -24.96 7.20
CA ARG A 452 -20.41 -25.10 5.76
C ARG A 452 -19.30 -24.52 4.89
N ASP A 453 -18.27 -23.95 5.52
CA ASP A 453 -17.11 -23.41 4.83
C ASP A 453 -16.02 -24.47 4.74
N ALA A 454 -15.27 -24.44 3.65
CA ALA A 454 -14.13 -25.33 3.41
C ALA A 454 -12.87 -24.52 3.13
N LEU A 455 -11.71 -25.06 3.47
CA LEU A 455 -10.42 -24.54 3.05
C LEU A 455 -10.21 -24.84 1.55
N PRO A 456 -9.30 -24.14 0.86
CA PRO A 456 -8.95 -24.42 -0.54
C PRO A 456 -8.59 -25.87 -0.87
N ASP A 457 -8.07 -26.63 0.10
CA ASP A 457 -7.76 -28.06 -0.05
C ASP A 457 -8.97 -28.99 0.22
N GLY A 458 -10.14 -28.42 0.48
CA GLY A 458 -11.39 -29.12 0.77
C GLY A 458 -11.54 -29.55 2.24
N SER A 459 -10.56 -29.29 3.09
CA SER A 459 -10.65 -29.58 4.53
C SER A 459 -11.59 -28.60 5.26
N ASP A 460 -11.95 -28.94 6.50
CA ASP A 460 -12.86 -28.15 7.32
C ASP A 460 -12.23 -26.79 7.70
N ALA A 461 -12.92 -25.69 7.42
CA ALA A 461 -12.42 -24.35 7.68
C ALA A 461 -12.74 -23.78 9.06
N ARG A 462 -13.42 -24.53 9.94
CA ARG A 462 -13.81 -24.03 11.28
C ARG A 462 -12.63 -23.41 12.01
N ALA A 463 -12.76 -22.12 12.32
CA ALA A 463 -11.75 -21.35 13.02
C ALA A 463 -12.25 -20.95 14.41
N GLU A 464 -11.34 -20.91 15.39
CA GLU A 464 -11.67 -20.46 16.74
C GLU A 464 -11.88 -18.94 16.78
N LEU A 465 -10.94 -18.20 16.17
CA LEU A 465 -10.92 -16.74 16.16
C LEU A 465 -11.70 -16.16 14.96
N PRO A 466 -12.56 -15.16 15.19
CA PRO A 466 -13.23 -14.43 14.11
C PRO A 466 -12.29 -13.45 13.41
N ASN A 467 -12.78 -12.85 12.34
CA ASN A 467 -12.18 -11.64 11.81
C ASN A 467 -12.15 -10.54 12.85
N HIS A 468 -10.98 -9.94 12.99
CA HIS A 468 -10.80 -8.78 13.84
C HIS A 468 -11.54 -7.57 13.25
N TRP A 469 -11.95 -6.68 14.16
CA TRP A 469 -12.56 -5.41 13.83
C TRP A 469 -11.53 -4.51 13.13
N PRO A 470 -11.89 -3.68 12.14
CA PRO A 470 -10.93 -2.79 11.50
C PRO A 470 -10.48 -1.69 12.47
N LEU A 471 -9.21 -1.29 12.42
CA LEU A 471 -8.70 -0.25 13.33
C LEU A 471 -9.39 1.11 13.11
N TYR A 472 -9.70 1.44 11.85
CA TYR A 472 -10.49 2.62 11.49
C TYR A 472 -11.75 2.21 10.75
N TRP A 473 -12.90 2.67 11.22
CA TRP A 473 -14.20 2.37 10.65
C TRP A 473 -14.82 3.62 10.00
N LEU A 474 -15.26 3.53 8.74
CA LEU A 474 -16.07 4.57 8.10
C LEU A 474 -17.54 4.33 8.42
N LEU A 475 -18.10 5.19 9.27
CA LEU A 475 -19.48 5.09 9.74
C LEU A 475 -20.46 5.60 8.68
N SER A 476 -21.74 5.25 8.82
CA SER A 476 -22.80 5.65 7.89
C SER A 476 -23.05 7.16 7.82
N ASP A 477 -22.61 7.91 8.85
CA ASP A 477 -22.64 9.37 8.86
C ASP A 477 -21.44 10.00 8.12
N GLY A 478 -20.61 9.17 7.47
CA GLY A 478 -19.42 9.57 6.73
C GLY A 478 -18.23 9.92 7.61
N ARG A 479 -18.28 9.74 8.94
CA ARG A 479 -17.17 10.00 9.87
C ARG A 479 -16.34 8.75 10.12
N PHE A 480 -15.06 8.96 10.44
CA PHE A 480 -14.19 7.87 10.88
C PHE A 480 -14.22 7.72 12.40
N ALA A 481 -14.29 6.48 12.85
CA ALA A 481 -14.07 6.10 14.23
C ALA A 481 -12.85 5.18 14.35
N ARG A 482 -12.09 5.33 15.43
CA ARG A 482 -10.97 4.44 15.75
C ARG A 482 -11.44 3.41 16.77
N ARG A 483 -11.02 2.15 16.58
CA ARG A 483 -11.29 1.07 17.53
C ARG A 483 -10.57 1.34 18.85
N ASP A 484 -11.28 1.16 19.94
CA ASP A 484 -10.75 1.18 21.30
C ASP A 484 -10.42 -0.24 21.74
N GLY A 485 -9.19 -0.42 22.24
CA GLY A 485 -8.73 -1.71 22.75
C GLY A 485 -8.22 -2.67 21.68
N GLY A 486 -8.29 -3.96 21.99
CA GLY A 486 -7.69 -5.02 21.19
C GLY A 486 -8.39 -5.29 19.85
N PRO A 487 -7.77 -6.08 18.96
CA PRO A 487 -8.31 -6.40 17.63
C PRO A 487 -9.70 -7.05 17.62
N PHE A 488 -10.09 -7.70 18.71
CA PHE A 488 -11.35 -8.42 18.83
C PHE A 488 -12.42 -7.66 19.63
N GLU A 489 -12.14 -6.41 20.01
CA GLU A 489 -13.09 -5.53 20.69
C GLU A 489 -13.84 -4.68 19.65
N ASP A 490 -15.15 -4.52 19.83
CA ASP A 490 -16.04 -3.80 18.91
C ASP A 490 -16.41 -2.39 19.40
N GLN A 491 -15.59 -1.84 20.29
CA GLN A 491 -15.76 -0.49 20.84
C GLN A 491 -15.03 0.53 19.98
N TYR A 492 -15.66 1.67 19.72
CA TYR A 492 -15.13 2.70 18.83
C TYR A 492 -15.35 4.10 19.42
N ARG A 493 -14.40 4.99 19.17
CA ARG A 493 -14.49 6.43 19.46
C ARG A 493 -14.37 7.25 18.18
N TYR A 494 -15.18 8.30 18.05
CA TYR A 494 -15.06 9.25 16.95
C TYR A 494 -13.68 9.91 16.98
N GLN A 495 -12.98 9.88 15.85
CA GLN A 495 -11.64 10.44 15.75
C GLN A 495 -11.62 11.96 15.98
N ASP A 496 -12.69 12.66 15.60
CA ASP A 496 -12.74 14.13 15.58
C ASP A 496 -13.27 14.73 16.89
N GLU A 497 -13.93 13.94 17.75
CA GLU A 497 -14.76 14.46 18.85
C GLU A 497 -14.48 13.80 20.20
N GLY A 498 -13.73 12.69 20.26
CA GLY A 498 -13.48 11.97 21.51
C GLY A 498 -14.73 11.38 22.16
N ILE A 499 -15.86 11.38 21.44
CA ILE A 499 -17.16 10.84 21.88
C ILE A 499 -17.21 9.34 21.51
N GLU A 500 -17.61 8.51 22.48
CA GLU A 500 -17.84 7.08 22.25
C GLU A 500 -18.99 6.85 21.26
N VAL A 501 -18.78 5.91 20.34
CA VAL A 501 -19.76 5.52 19.34
C VAL A 501 -20.56 4.34 19.87
N SER A 502 -21.88 4.50 19.97
CA SER A 502 -22.74 3.37 20.35
C SER A 502 -22.77 2.28 19.28
N ARG A 503 -22.93 1.01 19.68
CA ARG A 503 -22.97 -0.17 18.79
C ARG A 503 -24.01 -0.08 17.66
N ALA A 504 -25.06 0.71 17.85
CA ALA A 504 -26.11 0.92 16.84
C ALA A 504 -25.62 1.73 15.62
N LEU A 505 -24.62 2.60 15.77
CA LEU A 505 -24.03 3.39 14.68
C LEU A 505 -23.03 2.57 13.84
N LEU A 506 -22.48 1.49 14.39
CA LEU A 506 -21.54 0.58 13.69
C LEU A 506 -22.25 -0.38 12.73
N GLN A 507 -23.53 -0.68 12.96
CA GLN A 507 -24.31 -1.66 12.20
C GLN A 507 -25.20 -1.06 11.12
N ALA A 508 -25.28 0.27 11.03
CA ALA A 508 -25.98 0.92 9.94
C ALA A 508 -25.11 0.86 8.67
N PRO A 509 -25.58 0.27 7.56
CA PRO A 509 -24.86 0.36 6.30
C PRO A 509 -24.72 1.84 5.91
N ALA A 510 -23.52 2.22 5.48
CA ALA A 510 -23.25 3.52 4.87
C ALA A 510 -23.87 3.63 3.47
#